data_AF-A0A2Z2HVK3-F1
#
_entry.id   AF-A0A2Z2HVK3-F1
#
_cell.length_a   1.000
_cell.length_b   1.000
_cell.length_c   1.000
_cell.angle_alpha   90.00
_cell.angle_beta   90.00
_cell.angle_gamma   90.00
#
_symmetry.space_group_name_H-M   'P 1'
#
loop_
_entity.id
_entity.type
_entity.pdbx_description
1 polymer ?
#
loop_
_entity_poly.entity_id
_entity_poly.type
_entity_poly.pdbx_seq_one_letter_code
_entity_poly.pdbx_strand_id
1 'polypeptide(L)'
;MSNHISPRERSDESPASDRTEILDDCSGRGTADDPYVLTTVVDLDAIRVEPTAHYELGADIDAIETQSWNDGAGFEPIGDDATPFSGMLDGCGHEITGLYICRPEDRLVGLVSVNTGTIERLKLDSLEVTGAAVTGGIAGEQLGTIRRCTVDGTIEGENAVGSVVGKNLDRIDAVTSNATVTGEESVGGLAGENRCEVLDNGLAGDHRGEISDSANEGTVTGTTQVGGITGKNSETIRDSTSTGSVSGETDVGGIAGHNRGTIESVRSDAEVTGDKRVGGLAGENSTGQVLDSHASGDVIGGRSVGGIVGENSHNSSVIKNSRDGYISGAKWIGGVVGWQEGTVRHCAVTGRIEVDEFVAGGIAGKAGSGTIEESVADCNIDCSGIVVGGLVGKLGSRTTLHDSLATGSVSGEGIAGGCVGEGEANAEIRRVLATGRVRTFGDESVAKRLVERILTVLGYSGVGGVVGKGRATVADSYWDTETTNQSSDSILPAARGLRTERLQGDPAQEHLSAFDFDQTWRTNDGDYPTLRSLPTTDTDYSDN
;
A
#
# COMPACT_ATOMS: atom_id res chain seq x y z
N MET A 1 -29.81 -58.44 -18.24
CA MET A 1 -29.26 -57.96 -19.52
C MET A 1 -28.57 -56.65 -19.20
N SER A 2 -27.25 -56.66 -19.30
CA SER A 2 -26.38 -55.54 -18.96
C SER A 2 -26.45 -54.53 -20.11
N ASN A 3 -27.03 -53.36 -19.88
CA ASN A 3 -26.89 -52.25 -20.83
C ASN A 3 -25.61 -51.52 -20.49
N HIS A 4 -24.59 -51.78 -21.31
CA HIS A 4 -23.40 -50.96 -21.42
C HIS A 4 -23.82 -49.56 -21.83
N ILE A 5 -23.60 -48.59 -20.95
CA ILE A 5 -23.48 -47.18 -21.35
C ILE A 5 -22.12 -47.09 -22.05
N SER A 6 -22.16 -46.74 -23.33
CA SER A 6 -20.96 -46.44 -24.12
C SER A 6 -20.29 -45.20 -23.52
N PRO A 7 -18.96 -45.16 -23.39
CA PRO A 7 -18.26 -43.90 -23.15
C PRO A 7 -18.56 -42.98 -24.34
N ARG A 8 -19.08 -41.77 -24.08
CA ARG A 8 -19.08 -40.70 -25.09
C ARG A 8 -17.61 -40.42 -25.41
N GLU A 9 -17.24 -40.49 -26.69
CA GLU A 9 -15.94 -40.04 -27.16
C GLU A 9 -15.78 -38.58 -26.77
N ARG A 10 -14.76 -38.26 -25.95
CA ARG A 10 -14.40 -36.88 -25.61
C ARG A 10 -13.93 -36.21 -26.90
N SER A 11 -14.68 -35.22 -27.37
CA SER A 11 -14.26 -34.34 -28.45
C SER A 11 -13.33 -33.26 -27.90
N ASP A 12 -12.26 -32.96 -28.64
CA ASP A 12 -11.28 -31.90 -28.39
C ASP A 12 -11.84 -30.46 -28.58
N GLU A 13 -13.17 -30.31 -28.63
CA GLU A 13 -13.88 -29.02 -28.67
C GLU A 13 -14.56 -28.82 -27.30
N SER A 14 -14.66 -27.56 -26.83
CA SER A 14 -15.59 -27.20 -25.74
C SER A 14 -16.92 -27.89 -26.05
N PRO A 15 -17.55 -28.64 -25.12
CA PRO A 15 -18.66 -29.51 -25.45
C PRO A 15 -19.84 -28.70 -25.99
N ALA A 16 -19.88 -28.56 -27.31
CA ALA A 16 -20.90 -27.85 -28.06
C ALA A 16 -22.19 -28.69 -28.21
N SER A 17 -22.28 -29.85 -27.54
CA SER A 17 -23.54 -30.57 -27.40
C SER A 17 -24.52 -29.71 -26.59
N ASP A 18 -25.57 -29.26 -27.26
CA ASP A 18 -26.59 -28.30 -26.85
C ASP A 18 -26.53 -27.86 -25.37
N ARG A 19 -25.86 -26.73 -25.12
CA ARG A 19 -25.76 -26.12 -23.77
C ARG A 19 -27.13 -25.87 -23.13
N THR A 20 -28.18 -25.73 -23.94
CA THR A 20 -29.57 -25.63 -23.46
C THR A 20 -30.02 -26.95 -22.82
N GLU A 21 -29.73 -28.09 -23.47
CA GLU A 21 -30.02 -29.42 -22.92
C GLU A 21 -29.20 -29.67 -21.64
N ILE A 22 -27.97 -29.18 -21.56
CA ILE A 22 -27.15 -29.28 -20.34
C ILE A 22 -27.81 -28.55 -19.17
N LEU A 23 -28.31 -27.32 -19.37
CA LEU A 23 -29.04 -26.59 -18.32
C LEU A 23 -30.37 -27.27 -17.96
N ASP A 24 -31.10 -27.78 -18.94
CA ASP A 24 -32.36 -28.52 -18.71
C ASP A 24 -32.15 -29.81 -17.89
N ASP A 25 -30.96 -30.42 -17.99
CA ASP A 25 -30.57 -31.61 -17.24
C ASP A 25 -30.04 -31.28 -15.82
N CYS A 26 -29.67 -30.02 -15.55
CA CYS A 26 -29.28 -29.59 -14.21
C CYS A 26 -30.48 -29.64 -13.25
N SER A 27 -30.23 -29.94 -11.98
CA SER A 27 -31.30 -29.76 -10.97
C SER A 27 -31.51 -28.27 -10.70
N GLY A 28 -32.76 -27.86 -10.49
CA GLY A 28 -33.13 -26.47 -10.29
C GLY A 28 -33.82 -25.85 -11.50
N ARG A 29 -34.17 -24.56 -11.41
CA ARG A 29 -34.87 -23.81 -12.47
C ARG A 29 -34.26 -22.44 -12.74
N GLY A 30 -33.05 -22.18 -12.25
CA GLY A 30 -32.35 -20.91 -12.44
C GLY A 30 -32.98 -19.71 -11.73
N THR A 31 -33.88 -19.93 -10.78
CA THR A 31 -34.54 -18.84 -10.02
C THR A 31 -33.89 -18.65 -8.66
N ALA A 32 -34.09 -17.50 -8.02
CA ALA A 32 -33.51 -17.22 -6.71
C ALA A 32 -33.88 -18.26 -5.62
N ASP A 33 -35.10 -18.83 -5.68
CA ASP A 33 -35.57 -19.85 -4.72
C ASP A 33 -35.24 -21.29 -5.16
N ASP A 34 -34.77 -21.48 -6.39
CA ASP A 34 -34.56 -22.78 -7.02
C ASP A 34 -33.43 -22.64 -8.09
N PRO A 35 -32.19 -22.35 -7.65
CA PRO A 35 -31.05 -22.11 -8.55
C PRO A 35 -30.66 -23.38 -9.30
N TYR A 36 -30.04 -23.24 -10.47
CA TYR A 36 -29.41 -24.38 -11.15
C TYR A 36 -28.22 -24.86 -10.31
N VAL A 37 -28.14 -26.17 -10.08
CA VAL A 37 -27.06 -26.81 -9.32
C VAL A 37 -26.02 -27.36 -10.30
N LEU A 38 -24.82 -26.80 -10.22
CA LEU A 38 -23.68 -27.14 -11.09
C LEU A 38 -22.80 -28.18 -10.41
N THR A 39 -22.49 -29.27 -11.10
CA THR A 39 -21.70 -30.39 -10.56
C THR A 39 -20.52 -30.77 -11.44
N THR A 40 -20.44 -30.25 -12.65
CA THR A 40 -19.36 -30.50 -13.61
C THR A 40 -18.89 -29.21 -14.28
N VAL A 41 -17.69 -29.24 -14.88
CA VAL A 41 -17.16 -28.09 -15.64
C VAL A 41 -17.99 -27.81 -16.91
N VAL A 42 -18.73 -28.80 -17.40
CA VAL A 42 -19.66 -28.63 -18.53
C VAL A 42 -20.92 -27.89 -18.09
N ASP A 43 -21.42 -28.15 -16.88
CA ASP A 43 -22.54 -27.39 -16.30
C ASP A 43 -22.13 -25.92 -16.10
N LEU A 44 -20.87 -25.69 -15.65
CA LEU A 44 -20.29 -24.35 -15.51
C LEU A 44 -20.23 -23.61 -16.86
N ASP A 45 -19.83 -24.27 -17.95
CA ASP A 45 -19.83 -23.68 -19.30
C ASP A 45 -21.23 -23.30 -19.77
N ALA A 46 -22.26 -24.01 -19.30
CA ALA A 46 -23.65 -23.80 -19.71
C ALA A 46 -24.27 -22.51 -19.15
N ILE A 47 -23.65 -21.86 -18.14
CA ILE A 47 -24.08 -20.54 -17.62
C ILE A 47 -24.27 -19.51 -18.74
N ARG A 48 -23.47 -19.59 -19.82
CA ARG A 48 -23.53 -18.66 -20.96
C ARG A 48 -24.90 -18.61 -21.65
N VAL A 49 -25.72 -19.66 -21.51
CA VAL A 49 -27.04 -19.72 -22.14
C VAL A 49 -28.03 -18.82 -21.42
N GLU A 50 -27.96 -18.75 -20.09
CA GLU A 50 -28.87 -17.96 -19.25
C GLU A 50 -28.10 -17.09 -18.24
N PRO A 51 -27.28 -16.10 -18.68
CA PRO A 51 -26.38 -15.32 -17.81
C PRO A 51 -27.08 -14.45 -16.74
N THR A 52 -28.42 -14.44 -16.73
CA THR A 52 -29.27 -13.73 -15.75
C THR A 52 -29.81 -14.66 -14.65
N ALA A 53 -29.63 -15.97 -14.78
CA ALA A 53 -30.17 -16.98 -13.86
C ALA A 53 -29.34 -17.10 -12.57
N HIS A 54 -29.86 -17.87 -11.62
CA HIS A 54 -29.19 -18.17 -10.35
C HIS A 54 -28.58 -19.57 -10.39
N TYR A 55 -27.35 -19.67 -9.91
CA TYR A 55 -26.52 -20.86 -9.93
C TYR A 55 -25.91 -21.12 -8.56
N GLU A 56 -25.81 -22.39 -8.18
CA GLU A 56 -25.04 -22.85 -7.03
C GLU A 56 -24.16 -24.04 -7.41
N LEU A 57 -22.97 -24.15 -6.82
CA LEU A 57 -22.19 -25.37 -6.93
C LEU A 57 -22.79 -26.44 -6.01
N GLY A 58 -23.03 -27.64 -6.55
CA GLY A 58 -23.47 -28.82 -5.79
C GLY A 58 -22.38 -29.85 -5.52
N ALA A 59 -21.19 -29.63 -6.08
CA ALA A 59 -19.99 -30.43 -5.89
C ALA A 59 -18.74 -29.61 -6.20
N ASP A 60 -17.57 -30.09 -5.77
CA ASP A 60 -16.30 -29.57 -6.26
C ASP A 60 -16.16 -29.93 -7.74
N ILE A 61 -15.65 -29.00 -8.55
CA ILE A 61 -15.53 -29.10 -10.01
C ILE A 61 -14.05 -29.20 -10.39
N ASP A 62 -13.67 -30.33 -10.98
CA ASP A 62 -12.38 -30.49 -11.65
C ASP A 62 -12.47 -29.93 -13.08
N ALA A 63 -11.79 -28.80 -13.33
CA ALA A 63 -11.80 -28.07 -14.58
C ALA A 63 -10.52 -28.30 -15.42
N ILE A 64 -9.66 -29.27 -15.07
CA ILE A 64 -8.38 -29.50 -15.76
C ILE A 64 -8.53 -29.78 -17.26
N GLU A 65 -9.67 -30.37 -17.66
CA GLU A 65 -9.94 -30.65 -19.08
C GLU A 65 -10.15 -29.39 -19.92
N THR A 66 -10.38 -28.23 -19.29
CA THR A 66 -10.49 -26.96 -20.01
C THR A 66 -9.22 -26.62 -20.76
N GLN A 67 -8.05 -27.12 -20.35
CA GLN A 67 -6.78 -26.89 -21.04
C GLN A 67 -6.79 -27.31 -22.52
N SER A 68 -7.56 -28.35 -22.88
CA SER A 68 -7.69 -28.77 -24.29
C SER A 68 -8.82 -28.10 -25.04
N TRP A 69 -9.65 -27.29 -24.38
CA TRP A 69 -10.79 -26.63 -25.02
C TRP A 69 -10.35 -25.51 -25.96
N ASN A 70 -11.17 -25.24 -26.98
CA ASN A 70 -11.02 -24.12 -27.90
C ASN A 70 -9.62 -24.09 -28.56
N ASP A 71 -9.21 -25.22 -29.16
CA ASP A 71 -7.89 -25.40 -29.77
C ASP A 71 -6.71 -25.11 -28.81
N GLY A 72 -6.89 -25.45 -27.53
CA GLY A 72 -5.92 -25.22 -26.47
C GLY A 72 -5.92 -23.81 -25.90
N ALA A 73 -6.85 -22.95 -26.32
CA ALA A 73 -6.99 -21.63 -25.73
C ALA A 73 -7.61 -21.69 -24.32
N GLY A 74 -8.27 -22.78 -23.93
CA GLY A 74 -8.88 -22.89 -22.61
C GLY A 74 -10.36 -22.52 -22.58
N PHE A 75 -10.90 -22.43 -21.37
CA PHE A 75 -12.26 -21.96 -21.09
C PHE A 75 -12.51 -20.57 -21.70
N GLU A 76 -13.67 -20.37 -22.30
CA GLU A 76 -14.08 -19.08 -22.85
C GLU A 76 -14.61 -18.17 -21.71
N PRO A 77 -14.32 -16.87 -21.61
CA PRO A 77 -14.92 -16.03 -20.56
C PRO A 77 -16.46 -15.96 -20.66
N ILE A 78 -17.20 -16.13 -19.56
CA ILE A 78 -18.67 -16.05 -19.54
C ILE A 78 -19.12 -14.60 -19.73
N GLY A 79 -20.09 -14.39 -20.62
CA GLY A 79 -20.64 -13.06 -20.92
C GLY A 79 -19.65 -12.17 -21.69
N ASP A 80 -20.14 -11.01 -22.11
CA ASP A 80 -19.37 -9.98 -22.83
C ASP A 80 -19.97 -8.58 -22.56
N ASP A 81 -19.46 -7.55 -23.25
CA ASP A 81 -19.95 -6.18 -23.12
C ASP A 81 -21.45 -6.03 -23.45
N ALA A 82 -21.98 -6.88 -24.34
CA ALA A 82 -23.38 -6.80 -24.78
C ALA A 82 -24.31 -7.62 -23.89
N THR A 83 -23.79 -8.70 -23.33
CA THR A 83 -24.49 -9.71 -22.53
C THR A 83 -23.66 -10.07 -21.29
N PRO A 84 -23.53 -9.13 -20.34
CA PRO A 84 -22.77 -9.39 -19.11
C PRO A 84 -23.45 -10.48 -18.28
N PHE A 85 -22.67 -11.15 -17.43
CA PHE A 85 -23.25 -11.97 -16.37
C PHE A 85 -23.95 -11.04 -15.38
N SER A 86 -25.24 -11.24 -15.16
CA SER A 86 -26.10 -10.40 -14.31
C SER A 86 -26.90 -11.22 -13.28
N GLY A 87 -26.71 -12.54 -13.31
CA GLY A 87 -27.31 -13.48 -12.38
C GLY A 87 -26.55 -13.62 -11.06
N MET A 88 -26.63 -14.81 -10.48
CA MET A 88 -26.00 -15.16 -9.22
C MET A 88 -25.19 -16.44 -9.38
N LEU A 89 -23.94 -16.45 -8.94
CA LEU A 89 -23.12 -17.66 -8.83
C LEU A 89 -22.66 -17.83 -7.38
N ASP A 90 -23.18 -18.87 -6.73
CA ASP A 90 -22.84 -19.23 -5.36
C ASP A 90 -21.95 -20.47 -5.33
N GLY A 91 -20.74 -20.34 -4.79
CA GLY A 91 -19.86 -21.50 -4.62
C GLY A 91 -20.35 -22.48 -3.56
N CYS A 92 -21.25 -22.09 -2.65
CA CYS A 92 -21.76 -22.95 -1.56
C CYS A 92 -20.68 -23.67 -0.73
N GLY A 93 -19.44 -23.16 -0.75
CA GLY A 93 -18.28 -23.74 -0.08
C GLY A 93 -17.45 -24.74 -0.90
N HIS A 94 -17.92 -25.08 -2.10
CA HIS A 94 -17.24 -25.91 -3.09
C HIS A 94 -16.14 -25.18 -3.85
N GLU A 95 -15.28 -25.96 -4.48
CA GLU A 95 -14.10 -25.49 -5.19
C GLU A 95 -14.16 -25.81 -6.69
N ILE A 96 -13.59 -24.91 -7.50
CA ILE A 96 -13.27 -25.17 -8.91
C ILE A 96 -11.75 -25.25 -9.02
N THR A 97 -11.23 -26.41 -9.42
CA THR A 97 -9.78 -26.67 -9.48
C THR A 97 -9.29 -26.75 -10.92
N GLY A 98 -8.14 -26.17 -11.22
CA GLY A 98 -7.43 -26.39 -12.48
C GLY A 98 -8.08 -25.74 -13.70
N LEU A 99 -8.85 -24.66 -13.49
CA LEU A 99 -9.46 -23.90 -14.58
C LEU A 99 -8.36 -23.20 -15.41
N TYR A 100 -8.37 -23.40 -16.73
CA TYR A 100 -7.37 -22.85 -17.66
C TYR A 100 -8.01 -21.89 -18.66
N ILE A 101 -7.50 -20.65 -18.74
CA ILE A 101 -7.93 -19.59 -19.66
C ILE A 101 -6.70 -18.93 -20.29
N CYS A 102 -6.42 -19.21 -21.57
CA CYS A 102 -5.33 -18.59 -22.31
C CYS A 102 -5.88 -17.77 -23.49
N ARG A 103 -6.04 -16.47 -23.24
CA ARG A 103 -6.61 -15.49 -24.17
C ARG A 103 -5.69 -14.25 -24.29
N PRO A 104 -4.43 -14.42 -24.76
CA PRO A 104 -3.41 -13.37 -24.74
C PRO A 104 -3.70 -12.16 -25.65
N GLU A 105 -4.74 -12.22 -26.48
CA GLU A 105 -5.16 -11.12 -27.37
C GLU A 105 -6.53 -10.53 -26.97
N ASP A 106 -7.24 -11.16 -26.03
CA ASP A 106 -8.58 -10.71 -25.65
C ASP A 106 -8.50 -9.60 -24.61
N ARG A 107 -9.38 -8.61 -24.76
CA ARG A 107 -9.39 -7.42 -23.92
C ARG A 107 -9.83 -7.69 -22.49
N LEU A 108 -10.84 -8.52 -22.29
CA LEU A 108 -11.50 -8.78 -21.00
C LEU A 108 -11.48 -10.27 -20.69
N VAL A 109 -10.64 -10.66 -19.75
CA VAL A 109 -10.36 -12.07 -19.45
C VAL A 109 -10.60 -12.37 -17.98
N GLY A 110 -11.26 -13.51 -17.73
CA GLY A 110 -11.53 -14.11 -16.43
C GLY A 110 -12.58 -15.22 -16.60
N LEU A 111 -12.97 -15.90 -15.51
CA LEU A 111 -14.11 -16.83 -15.55
C LEU A 111 -15.34 -16.15 -16.18
N VAL A 112 -15.56 -14.88 -15.84
CA VAL A 112 -16.54 -13.98 -16.45
C VAL A 112 -15.81 -12.83 -17.16
N SER A 113 -16.26 -12.43 -18.34
CA SER A 113 -15.70 -11.25 -19.02
C SER A 113 -16.14 -9.96 -18.32
N VAL A 114 -17.45 -9.79 -18.16
CA VAL A 114 -18.08 -8.65 -17.46
C VAL A 114 -19.12 -9.17 -16.47
N ASN A 115 -18.94 -8.84 -15.19
CA ASN A 115 -19.90 -9.17 -14.12
C ASN A 115 -20.68 -7.92 -13.70
N THR A 116 -22.00 -8.02 -13.70
CA THR A 116 -22.96 -7.03 -13.16
C THR A 116 -23.86 -7.67 -12.08
N GLY A 117 -23.73 -8.98 -11.87
CA GLY A 117 -24.48 -9.78 -10.91
C GLY A 117 -23.74 -9.98 -9.59
N THR A 118 -23.98 -11.12 -8.94
CA THR A 118 -23.31 -11.49 -7.69
C THR A 118 -22.55 -12.80 -7.86
N ILE A 119 -21.28 -12.80 -7.45
CA ILE A 119 -20.46 -14.01 -7.33
C ILE A 119 -20.04 -14.11 -5.87
N GLU A 120 -20.32 -15.23 -5.21
CA GLU A 120 -19.97 -15.39 -3.80
C GLU A 120 -19.58 -16.80 -3.41
N ARG A 121 -18.85 -16.93 -2.29
CA ARG A 121 -18.47 -18.22 -1.70
C ARG A 121 -17.73 -19.15 -2.66
N LEU A 122 -17.14 -18.58 -3.72
CA LEU A 122 -16.44 -19.30 -4.76
C LEU A 122 -14.98 -19.49 -4.36
N LYS A 123 -14.47 -20.72 -4.45
CA LYS A 123 -13.06 -21.03 -4.32
C LYS A 123 -12.53 -21.45 -5.68
N LEU A 124 -11.54 -20.72 -6.18
CA LEU A 124 -10.78 -21.06 -7.37
C LEU A 124 -9.40 -21.52 -6.92
N ASP A 125 -9.06 -22.77 -7.21
CA ASP A 125 -7.77 -23.38 -6.86
C ASP A 125 -7.01 -23.77 -8.12
N SER A 126 -5.68 -23.56 -8.10
CA SER A 126 -4.81 -23.90 -9.22
C SER A 126 -5.27 -23.27 -10.54
N LEU A 127 -5.75 -22.02 -10.50
CA LEU A 127 -6.19 -21.28 -11.68
C LEU A 127 -5.00 -20.93 -12.59
N GLU A 128 -5.15 -21.01 -13.90
CA GLU A 128 -4.18 -20.49 -14.87
C GLU A 128 -4.89 -19.54 -15.84
N VAL A 129 -4.64 -18.23 -15.72
CA VAL A 129 -5.20 -17.21 -16.61
C VAL A 129 -4.10 -16.43 -17.31
N THR A 130 -4.17 -16.33 -18.63
CA THR A 130 -3.39 -15.40 -19.45
C THR A 130 -4.36 -14.54 -20.25
N GLY A 131 -4.27 -13.22 -20.11
CA GLY A 131 -5.06 -12.24 -20.87
C GLY A 131 -4.22 -11.08 -21.40
N ALA A 132 -4.85 -10.12 -22.08
CA ALA A 132 -4.18 -8.90 -22.56
C ALA A 132 -4.45 -7.70 -21.62
N ALA A 133 -5.41 -6.85 -21.98
CA ALA A 133 -5.55 -5.53 -21.38
C ALA A 133 -6.17 -5.53 -19.97
N VAL A 134 -7.21 -6.33 -19.74
CA VAL A 134 -7.94 -6.37 -18.47
C VAL A 134 -8.15 -7.81 -18.08
N THR A 135 -7.39 -8.26 -17.09
CA THR A 135 -7.32 -9.68 -16.72
C THR A 135 -7.64 -9.82 -15.23
N GLY A 136 -8.67 -10.60 -14.94
CA GLY A 136 -9.01 -11.08 -13.61
C GLY A 136 -9.10 -12.60 -13.59
N GLY A 137 -8.97 -13.22 -12.43
CA GLY A 137 -9.29 -14.64 -12.28
C GLY A 137 -10.80 -14.90 -12.25
N ILE A 138 -11.55 -14.10 -11.49
CA ILE A 138 -13.02 -14.20 -11.44
C ILE A 138 -13.67 -13.41 -12.57
N ALA A 139 -13.31 -12.13 -12.74
CA ALA A 139 -13.89 -11.31 -13.79
C ALA A 139 -12.88 -10.36 -14.45
N GLY A 140 -12.97 -10.16 -15.76
CA GLY A 140 -12.22 -9.06 -16.40
C GLY A 140 -12.65 -7.71 -15.81
N GLU A 141 -13.94 -7.40 -15.93
CA GLU A 141 -14.55 -6.18 -15.42
C GLU A 141 -15.70 -6.47 -14.46
N GLN A 142 -15.75 -5.74 -13.35
CA GLN A 142 -16.69 -5.97 -12.26
C GLN A 142 -17.51 -4.72 -11.93
N LEU A 143 -18.80 -4.78 -12.22
CA LEU A 143 -19.81 -3.75 -11.93
C LEU A 143 -20.89 -4.26 -10.95
N GLY A 144 -20.75 -5.49 -10.44
CA GLY A 144 -21.63 -6.07 -9.43
C GLY A 144 -20.91 -6.32 -8.10
N THR A 145 -21.27 -7.41 -7.42
CA THR A 145 -20.62 -7.81 -6.15
C THR A 145 -19.83 -9.10 -6.32
N ILE A 146 -18.59 -9.12 -5.85
CA ILE A 146 -17.81 -10.34 -5.59
C ILE A 146 -17.53 -10.37 -4.09
N ARG A 147 -17.90 -11.47 -3.41
CA ARG A 147 -17.68 -11.55 -1.96
C ARG A 147 -17.45 -12.93 -1.39
N ARG A 148 -16.66 -13.02 -0.33
CA ARG A 148 -16.37 -14.30 0.37
C ARG A 148 -15.76 -15.34 -0.57
N CYS A 149 -14.91 -14.89 -1.49
CA CYS A 149 -14.26 -15.76 -2.47
C CYS A 149 -12.79 -15.97 -2.11
N THR A 150 -12.21 -17.05 -2.61
CA THR A 150 -10.77 -17.32 -2.53
C THR A 150 -10.25 -17.60 -3.93
N VAL A 151 -9.14 -16.97 -4.31
CA VAL A 151 -8.46 -17.20 -5.60
C VAL A 151 -7.02 -17.62 -5.35
N ASP A 152 -6.65 -18.77 -5.92
CA ASP A 152 -5.27 -19.27 -5.99
C ASP A 152 -4.91 -19.67 -7.42
N GLY A 153 -3.62 -19.63 -7.74
CA GLY A 153 -3.09 -19.94 -9.07
C GLY A 153 -2.19 -18.85 -9.66
N THR A 154 -2.08 -18.81 -10.99
CA THR A 154 -1.26 -17.86 -11.75
C THR A 154 -2.14 -17.03 -12.69
N ILE A 155 -2.03 -15.71 -12.59
CA ILE A 155 -2.74 -14.75 -13.44
C ILE A 155 -1.74 -13.83 -14.11
N GLU A 156 -1.74 -13.81 -15.43
CA GLU A 156 -0.85 -13.00 -16.27
C GLU A 156 -1.65 -12.10 -17.20
N GLY A 157 -1.27 -10.82 -17.29
CA GLY A 157 -1.84 -9.85 -18.23
C GLY A 157 -0.91 -8.68 -18.50
N GLU A 158 -1.41 -7.62 -19.14
CA GLU A 158 -0.58 -6.45 -19.51
C GLU A 158 -0.95 -5.19 -18.71
N ASN A 159 -2.20 -4.68 -18.78
CA ASN A 159 -2.49 -3.29 -18.36
C ASN A 159 -3.31 -3.10 -17.08
N ALA A 160 -4.23 -4.00 -16.76
CA ALA A 160 -5.05 -3.96 -15.56
C ALA A 160 -5.25 -5.39 -15.10
N VAL A 161 -4.39 -5.83 -14.19
CA VAL A 161 -4.29 -7.24 -13.80
C VAL A 161 -4.56 -7.38 -12.32
N GLY A 162 -5.50 -8.24 -11.95
CA GLY A 162 -5.74 -8.65 -10.57
C GLY A 162 -6.11 -10.12 -10.48
N SER A 163 -5.91 -10.78 -9.33
CA SER A 163 -6.34 -12.17 -9.20
C SER A 163 -7.85 -12.31 -9.19
N VAL A 164 -8.57 -11.30 -8.70
CA VAL A 164 -10.03 -11.31 -8.59
C VAL A 164 -10.59 -10.63 -9.82
N VAL A 165 -10.18 -9.39 -10.08
CA VAL A 165 -10.65 -8.61 -11.22
C VAL A 165 -9.55 -7.82 -11.91
N GLY A 166 -9.66 -7.59 -13.21
CA GLY A 166 -8.83 -6.57 -13.86
C GLY A 166 -9.25 -5.16 -13.44
N LYS A 167 -10.56 -4.89 -13.46
CA LYS A 167 -11.16 -3.63 -13.02
C LYS A 167 -12.32 -3.85 -12.05
N ASN A 168 -12.26 -3.20 -10.89
CA ASN A 168 -13.37 -3.09 -9.96
C ASN A 168 -14.09 -1.75 -10.13
N LEU A 169 -15.40 -1.80 -10.33
CA LEU A 169 -16.29 -0.65 -10.47
C LEU A 169 -17.44 -0.60 -9.47
N ASP A 170 -17.62 -1.66 -8.69
CA ASP A 170 -18.56 -1.71 -7.58
C ASP A 170 -17.88 -2.39 -6.39
N ARG A 171 -18.28 -3.59 -5.98
CA ARG A 171 -17.84 -4.12 -4.67
C ARG A 171 -17.03 -5.41 -4.72
N ILE A 172 -15.91 -5.40 -3.99
CA ILE A 172 -15.15 -6.58 -3.56
C ILE A 172 -15.16 -6.61 -2.02
N ASP A 173 -15.65 -7.69 -1.43
CA ASP A 173 -15.86 -7.79 0.02
C ASP A 173 -15.45 -9.16 0.56
N ALA A 174 -14.61 -9.19 1.60
CA ALA A 174 -14.19 -10.44 2.23
C ALA A 174 -13.56 -11.45 1.25
N VAL A 175 -12.64 -11.00 0.39
CA VAL A 175 -11.98 -11.84 -0.62
C VAL A 175 -10.51 -12.07 -0.27
N THR A 176 -10.03 -13.30 -0.44
CA THR A 176 -8.62 -13.66 -0.22
C THR A 176 -7.97 -14.11 -1.52
N SER A 177 -6.79 -13.58 -1.82
CA SER A 177 -5.94 -14.00 -2.94
C SER A 177 -4.63 -14.60 -2.45
N ASN A 178 -4.35 -15.84 -2.86
CA ASN A 178 -3.05 -16.51 -2.69
C ASN A 178 -2.26 -16.55 -4.01
N ALA A 179 -2.85 -16.04 -5.08
CA ALA A 179 -2.36 -16.19 -6.44
C ALA A 179 -1.07 -15.41 -6.72
N THR A 180 -0.30 -15.90 -7.69
CA THR A 180 0.77 -15.14 -8.32
C THR A 180 0.19 -14.29 -9.44
N VAL A 181 0.31 -12.97 -9.34
CA VAL A 181 -0.21 -12.00 -10.31
C VAL A 181 0.96 -11.29 -10.99
N THR A 182 1.01 -11.36 -12.32
CA THR A 182 2.05 -10.70 -13.13
C THR A 182 1.43 -9.81 -14.20
N GLY A 183 1.92 -8.58 -14.34
CA GLY A 183 1.57 -7.71 -15.47
C GLY A 183 2.56 -6.58 -15.73
N GLU A 184 2.23 -5.62 -16.59
CA GLU A 184 3.10 -4.48 -16.90
C GLU A 184 2.64 -3.19 -16.18
N GLU A 185 1.38 -2.80 -16.37
CA GLU A 185 0.76 -1.62 -15.78
C GLU A 185 -0.40 -2.01 -14.85
N SER A 186 -0.63 -1.21 -13.81
CA SER A 186 -1.75 -1.33 -12.86
C SER A 186 -2.00 -2.78 -12.42
N VAL A 187 -1.03 -3.34 -11.69
CA VAL A 187 -1.07 -4.72 -11.21
C VAL A 187 -1.44 -4.72 -9.73
N GLY A 188 -2.54 -5.36 -9.39
CA GLY A 188 -3.04 -5.53 -8.02
C GLY A 188 -3.09 -6.98 -7.60
N GLY A 189 -2.89 -7.30 -6.33
CA GLY A 189 -3.15 -8.65 -5.84
C GLY A 189 -4.61 -9.05 -5.95
N LEU A 190 -5.56 -8.10 -5.80
CA LEU A 190 -7.00 -8.34 -6.01
C LEU A 190 -7.52 -7.71 -7.29
N ALA A 191 -7.26 -6.41 -7.49
CA ALA A 191 -7.81 -5.65 -8.61
C ALA A 191 -6.72 -4.84 -9.32
N GLY A 192 -6.59 -4.92 -10.64
CA GLY A 192 -5.64 -4.06 -11.36
C GLY A 192 -5.96 -2.56 -11.16
N GLU A 193 -7.21 -2.20 -11.41
CA GLU A 193 -7.72 -0.85 -11.19
C GLU A 193 -9.01 -0.87 -10.34
N ASN A 194 -9.09 0.05 -9.37
CA ASN A 194 -10.28 0.29 -8.57
C ASN A 194 -10.79 1.71 -8.86
N ARG A 195 -11.99 1.82 -9.45
CA ARG A 195 -12.54 3.11 -9.92
C ARG A 195 -14.05 3.09 -9.94
N CYS A 196 -14.69 4.22 -9.72
CA CYS A 196 -16.08 4.38 -10.10
C CYS A 196 -16.22 4.66 -11.61
N GLU A 197 -17.19 4.03 -12.27
CA GLU A 197 -17.81 4.59 -13.47
C GLU A 197 -19.11 5.30 -13.11
N VAL A 198 -19.32 6.50 -13.66
CA VAL A 198 -20.61 7.17 -13.56
C VAL A 198 -21.55 6.48 -14.55
N LEU A 199 -22.34 5.53 -14.07
CA LEU A 199 -23.40 4.93 -14.89
C LEU A 199 -24.41 6.02 -15.28
N ASP A 200 -24.67 6.17 -16.58
CA ASP A 200 -25.57 7.16 -17.20
C ASP A 200 -27.03 7.07 -16.69
N ASN A 201 -27.38 6.03 -15.92
CA ASN A 201 -28.70 5.81 -15.37
C ASN A 201 -28.98 6.54 -14.04
N GLY A 202 -28.01 7.29 -13.50
CA GLY A 202 -28.22 8.15 -12.33
C GLY A 202 -28.45 7.39 -11.01
N LEU A 203 -28.28 6.06 -11.00
CA LEU A 203 -28.27 5.27 -9.79
C LEU A 203 -26.83 5.23 -9.28
N ALA A 204 -26.50 6.16 -8.39
CA ALA A 204 -25.33 5.99 -7.55
C ALA A 204 -25.60 4.77 -6.65
N GLY A 205 -24.97 3.64 -6.95
CA GLY A 205 -24.76 2.63 -5.91
C GLY A 205 -23.95 3.26 -4.77
N ASP A 206 -24.27 2.90 -3.53
CA ASP A 206 -23.61 3.44 -2.33
C ASP A 206 -22.15 2.95 -2.17
N HIS A 207 -21.69 1.97 -2.97
CA HIS A 207 -20.41 1.24 -2.78
C HIS A 207 -19.45 1.31 -3.99
N ARG A 208 -19.40 2.45 -4.69
CA ARG A 208 -18.68 2.59 -5.96
C ARG A 208 -17.18 2.26 -5.83
N GLY A 209 -16.74 1.14 -6.39
CA GLY A 209 -15.34 0.69 -6.32
C GLY A 209 -14.85 0.43 -4.88
N GLU A 210 -15.70 -0.03 -3.97
CA GLU A 210 -15.26 -0.35 -2.62
C GLU A 210 -14.57 -1.72 -2.57
N ILE A 211 -13.38 -1.76 -1.95
CA ILE A 211 -12.69 -3.00 -1.56
C ILE A 211 -12.60 -3.02 -0.03
N SER A 212 -13.26 -3.99 0.60
CA SER A 212 -13.31 -4.12 2.06
C SER A 212 -13.00 -5.53 2.55
N ASP A 213 -12.49 -5.62 3.77
CA ASP A 213 -12.33 -6.89 4.51
C ASP A 213 -11.52 -7.96 3.74
N SER A 214 -10.64 -7.53 2.83
CA SER A 214 -10.02 -8.40 1.83
C SER A 214 -8.51 -8.53 2.03
N ALA A 215 -7.93 -9.62 1.54
CA ALA A 215 -6.54 -9.98 1.77
C ALA A 215 -5.80 -10.41 0.50
N ASN A 216 -4.57 -9.93 0.34
CA ASN A 216 -3.61 -10.49 -0.59
C ASN A 216 -2.45 -11.14 0.17
N GLU A 217 -2.31 -12.45 0.02
CA GLU A 217 -1.20 -13.27 0.52
C GLU A 217 -0.29 -13.75 -0.62
N GLY A 218 -0.73 -13.57 -1.86
CA GLY A 218 -0.02 -13.94 -3.08
C GLY A 218 1.03 -12.93 -3.56
N THR A 219 1.88 -13.37 -4.48
CA THR A 219 2.96 -12.53 -5.05
C THR A 219 2.42 -11.63 -6.15
N VAL A 220 2.80 -10.34 -6.12
CA VAL A 220 2.41 -9.36 -7.15
C VAL A 220 3.67 -8.79 -7.81
N THR A 221 3.79 -8.96 -9.12
CA THR A 221 4.90 -8.44 -9.92
C THR A 221 4.40 -7.59 -11.08
N GLY A 222 4.94 -6.39 -11.24
CA GLY A 222 4.72 -5.62 -12.46
C GLY A 222 5.77 -4.57 -12.76
N THR A 223 5.51 -3.66 -13.70
CA THR A 223 6.45 -2.59 -14.05
C THR A 223 6.05 -1.26 -13.41
N THR A 224 4.80 -0.83 -13.60
CA THR A 224 4.30 0.47 -13.12
C THR A 224 2.96 0.34 -12.42
N GLN A 225 2.75 1.13 -11.36
CA GLN A 225 1.52 1.11 -10.56
C GLN A 225 1.24 -0.31 -10.02
N VAL A 226 2.13 -0.79 -9.15
CA VAL A 226 2.03 -2.15 -8.58
C VAL A 226 1.61 -2.06 -7.13
N GLY A 227 0.52 -2.73 -6.77
CA GLY A 227 -0.01 -2.74 -5.41
C GLY A 227 -0.37 -4.14 -4.92
N GLY A 228 -0.19 -4.40 -3.63
CA GLY A 228 -0.60 -5.69 -3.06
C GLY A 228 -2.11 -5.91 -3.09
N ILE A 229 -2.93 -4.87 -3.03
CA ILE A 229 -4.40 -4.98 -3.24
C ILE A 229 -4.78 -4.45 -4.62
N THR A 230 -4.37 -3.23 -4.95
CA THR A 230 -4.68 -2.61 -6.25
C THR A 230 -3.49 -1.98 -6.93
N GLY A 231 -3.34 -2.11 -8.25
CA GLY A 231 -2.34 -1.33 -8.97
C GLY A 231 -2.65 0.18 -8.88
N LYS A 232 -3.88 0.54 -9.21
CA LYS A 232 -4.39 1.92 -9.18
C LYS A 232 -5.70 2.03 -8.41
N ASN A 233 -5.72 2.86 -7.37
CA ASN A 233 -6.91 3.13 -6.58
C ASN A 233 -7.46 4.53 -6.82
N SER A 234 -8.74 4.65 -7.15
CA SER A 234 -9.46 5.93 -7.23
C SER A 234 -10.65 6.00 -6.26
N GLU A 235 -10.92 4.92 -5.53
CA GLU A 235 -12.06 4.78 -4.61
C GLU A 235 -11.58 4.36 -3.22
N THR A 236 -12.41 3.67 -2.44
CA THR A 236 -12.09 3.30 -1.05
C THR A 236 -11.55 1.87 -0.97
N ILE A 237 -10.40 1.73 -0.32
CA ILE A 237 -9.87 0.46 0.18
C ILE A 237 -9.86 0.56 1.71
N ARG A 238 -10.54 -0.35 2.40
CA ARG A 238 -10.57 -0.37 3.86
C ARG A 238 -10.51 -1.75 4.47
N ASP A 239 -10.11 -1.83 5.73
CA ASP A 239 -10.15 -3.06 6.54
C ASP A 239 -9.47 -4.26 5.86
N SER A 240 -8.42 -3.98 5.08
CA SER A 240 -7.80 -4.95 4.17
C SER A 240 -6.32 -5.13 4.47
N THR A 241 -5.79 -6.31 4.12
CA THR A 241 -4.43 -6.72 4.46
C THR A 241 -3.61 -7.19 3.26
N SER A 242 -2.35 -6.81 3.20
CA SER A 242 -1.42 -7.33 2.19
C SER A 242 -0.17 -7.90 2.87
N THR A 243 0.12 -9.18 2.64
CA THR A 243 1.26 -9.90 3.23
C THR A 243 2.17 -10.53 2.17
N GLY A 244 1.66 -10.77 0.96
CA GLY A 244 2.46 -11.28 -0.15
C GLY A 244 3.43 -10.26 -0.72
N SER A 245 4.55 -10.70 -1.30
CA SER A 245 5.60 -9.81 -1.81
C SER A 245 5.12 -8.98 -3.00
N VAL A 246 5.48 -7.70 -3.02
CA VAL A 246 5.12 -6.75 -4.08
C VAL A 246 6.39 -6.20 -4.72
N SER A 247 6.54 -6.38 -6.03
CA SER A 247 7.72 -5.96 -6.78
C SER A 247 7.35 -5.21 -8.06
N GLY A 248 8.00 -4.06 -8.30
CA GLY A 248 7.93 -3.38 -9.59
C GLY A 248 8.98 -2.31 -9.79
N GLU A 249 8.84 -1.45 -10.80
CA GLU A 249 9.82 -0.39 -11.08
C GLU A 249 9.37 0.97 -10.56
N THR A 250 8.16 1.42 -10.92
CA THR A 250 7.65 2.75 -10.60
C THR A 250 6.28 2.69 -9.93
N ASP A 251 6.09 3.51 -8.89
CA ASP A 251 4.84 3.62 -8.13
C ASP A 251 4.44 2.26 -7.56
N VAL A 252 5.21 1.80 -6.58
CA VAL A 252 5.06 0.48 -5.94
C VAL A 252 4.60 0.66 -4.49
N GLY A 253 3.49 0.03 -4.14
CA GLY A 253 2.91 0.10 -2.79
C GLY A 253 2.50 -1.26 -2.24
N GLY A 254 2.61 -1.48 -0.93
CA GLY A 254 2.11 -2.72 -0.35
C GLY A 254 0.58 -2.88 -0.43
N ILE A 255 -0.17 -1.78 -0.55
CA ILE A 255 -1.63 -1.78 -0.78
C ILE A 255 -1.95 -1.27 -2.18
N ALA A 256 -1.46 -0.08 -2.54
CA ALA A 256 -1.72 0.53 -3.84
C ALA A 256 -0.47 1.07 -4.52
N GLY A 257 -0.27 0.80 -5.81
CA GLY A 257 0.82 1.44 -6.56
C GLY A 257 0.61 2.96 -6.65
N HIS A 258 -0.57 3.36 -7.11
CA HIS A 258 -0.97 4.75 -7.23
C HIS A 258 -2.35 4.99 -6.63
N ASN A 259 -2.42 5.89 -5.65
CA ASN A 259 -3.63 6.22 -4.91
C ASN A 259 -4.15 7.62 -5.26
N ARG A 260 -5.42 7.69 -5.66
CA ARG A 260 -6.21 8.92 -5.81
C ARG A 260 -7.48 8.93 -4.95
N GLY A 261 -7.85 7.78 -4.41
CA GLY A 261 -8.98 7.61 -3.50
C GLY A 261 -8.55 7.58 -2.03
N THR A 262 -9.24 6.76 -1.26
CA THR A 262 -9.02 6.61 0.19
C THR A 262 -8.46 5.22 0.48
N ILE A 263 -7.38 5.17 1.25
CA ILE A 263 -6.85 3.97 1.88
C ILE A 263 -6.98 4.19 3.39
N GLU A 264 -7.82 3.40 4.06
CA GLU A 264 -8.17 3.59 5.48
C GLU A 264 -8.17 2.28 6.25
N SER A 265 -7.66 2.27 7.49
CA SER A 265 -7.73 1.08 8.37
C SER A 265 -7.15 -0.19 7.73
N VAL A 266 -6.08 -0.06 6.95
CA VAL A 266 -5.41 -1.19 6.29
C VAL A 266 -4.10 -1.56 6.99
N ARG A 267 -3.65 -2.81 6.76
CA ARG A 267 -2.36 -3.32 7.22
C ARG A 267 -1.55 -3.89 6.06
N SER A 268 -0.28 -3.49 5.94
CA SER A 268 0.65 -4.06 4.97
C SER A 268 1.89 -4.64 5.65
N ASP A 269 2.01 -5.95 5.61
CA ASP A 269 3.18 -6.70 6.08
C ASP A 269 4.02 -7.21 4.89
N ALA A 270 3.61 -6.84 3.66
CA ALA A 270 4.28 -7.18 2.42
C ALA A 270 5.70 -6.59 2.35
N GLU A 271 6.65 -7.41 1.87
CA GLU A 271 7.93 -6.89 1.38
C GLU A 271 7.69 -6.14 0.07
N VAL A 272 8.08 -4.86 0.03
CA VAL A 272 7.86 -3.97 -1.12
C VAL A 272 9.20 -3.57 -1.73
N THR A 273 9.42 -3.96 -2.98
CA THR A 273 10.65 -3.62 -3.73
C THR A 273 10.32 -2.81 -4.99
N GLY A 274 11.02 -1.70 -5.20
CA GLY A 274 11.01 -1.03 -6.51
C GLY A 274 12.07 0.05 -6.74
N ASP A 275 12.07 0.71 -7.90
CA ASP A 275 13.09 1.72 -8.22
C ASP A 275 12.66 3.14 -7.82
N LYS A 276 11.42 3.54 -8.12
CA LYS A 276 10.95 4.92 -7.95
C LYS A 276 9.55 4.97 -7.32
N ARG A 277 9.41 5.81 -6.29
CA ARG A 277 8.16 6.00 -5.52
C ARG A 277 7.67 4.70 -4.93
N VAL A 278 8.37 4.29 -3.89
CA VAL A 278 8.13 3.01 -3.21
C VAL A 278 7.59 3.32 -1.83
N GLY A 279 6.43 2.75 -1.48
CA GLY A 279 5.79 2.94 -0.17
C GLY A 279 5.34 1.62 0.44
N GLY A 280 5.35 1.50 1.76
CA GLY A 280 4.79 0.33 2.43
C GLY A 280 3.27 0.20 2.25
N LEU A 281 2.55 1.31 2.07
CA LEU A 281 1.12 1.33 1.73
C LEU A 281 0.88 1.80 0.30
N ALA A 282 1.42 2.97 -0.08
CA ALA A 282 1.20 3.55 -1.40
C ALA A 282 2.49 4.00 -2.10
N GLY A 283 2.66 3.70 -3.39
CA GLY A 283 3.80 4.23 -4.15
C GLY A 283 3.69 5.76 -4.33
N GLU A 284 2.65 6.20 -5.04
CA GLU A 284 2.29 7.61 -5.19
C GLU A 284 0.89 7.87 -4.59
N ASN A 285 0.77 8.88 -3.73
CA ASN A 285 -0.52 9.42 -3.28
C ASN A 285 -0.76 10.78 -3.95
N SER A 286 -1.77 10.84 -4.81
CA SER A 286 -2.07 11.98 -5.68
C SER A 286 -3.54 12.36 -5.56
N THR A 287 -3.84 13.46 -4.88
CA THR A 287 -5.20 13.90 -4.49
C THR A 287 -5.94 12.96 -3.53
N GLY A 288 -5.34 11.82 -3.19
CA GLY A 288 -5.91 10.81 -2.30
C GLY A 288 -5.53 10.98 -0.83
N GLN A 289 -6.07 10.07 -0.01
CA GLN A 289 -5.83 9.99 1.42
C GLN A 289 -5.32 8.61 1.82
N VAL A 290 -4.33 8.58 2.71
CA VAL A 290 -3.90 7.38 3.42
C VAL A 290 -4.07 7.66 4.90
N LEU A 291 -4.96 6.95 5.58
CA LEU A 291 -5.26 7.22 6.98
C LEU A 291 -5.46 5.99 7.86
N ASP A 292 -5.16 6.15 9.15
CA ASP A 292 -5.42 5.14 10.19
C ASP A 292 -4.88 3.74 9.86
N SER A 293 -3.73 3.68 9.19
CA SER A 293 -3.19 2.45 8.61
C SER A 293 -1.80 2.14 9.12
N HIS A 294 -1.37 0.91 8.88
CA HIS A 294 -0.13 0.39 9.43
C HIS A 294 0.69 -0.40 8.39
N ALA A 295 2.00 -0.19 8.36
CA ALA A 295 2.92 -0.99 7.56
C ALA A 295 4.05 -1.59 8.41
N SER A 296 4.29 -2.90 8.32
CA SER A 296 5.43 -3.54 8.98
C SER A 296 6.44 -4.19 8.03
N GLY A 297 6.04 -4.53 6.80
CA GLY A 297 6.93 -5.17 5.81
C GLY A 297 8.09 -4.30 5.36
N ASP A 298 9.19 -4.92 4.92
CA ASP A 298 10.40 -4.21 4.49
C ASP A 298 10.14 -3.40 3.20
N VAL A 299 10.70 -2.18 3.14
CA VAL A 299 10.55 -1.30 1.97
C VAL A 299 11.92 -0.99 1.39
N ILE A 300 12.16 -1.46 0.17
CA ILE A 300 13.45 -1.34 -0.52
C ILE A 300 13.24 -0.58 -1.83
N GLY A 301 13.94 0.54 -2.03
CA GLY A 301 13.95 1.13 -3.35
C GLY A 301 14.99 2.18 -3.70
N GLY A 302 14.98 2.63 -4.95
CA GLY A 302 15.99 3.57 -5.47
C GLY A 302 15.76 5.02 -5.05
N ARG A 303 14.55 5.55 -5.28
CA ARG A 303 14.24 6.98 -5.16
C ARG A 303 12.83 7.25 -4.67
N SER A 304 12.67 8.24 -3.78
CA SER A 304 11.40 8.59 -3.15
C SER A 304 10.83 7.38 -2.43
N VAL A 305 11.54 6.89 -1.42
CA VAL A 305 11.14 5.71 -0.64
C VAL A 305 10.53 6.18 0.67
N GLY A 306 9.29 5.78 0.94
CA GLY A 306 8.59 6.05 2.18
C GLY A 306 8.24 4.75 2.90
N GLY A 307 8.28 4.72 4.23
CA GLY A 307 7.71 3.57 4.95
C GLY A 307 6.20 3.44 4.73
N ILE A 308 5.48 4.55 4.55
CA ILE A 308 4.03 4.56 4.26
C ILE A 308 3.76 4.93 2.81
N VAL A 309 4.26 6.07 2.33
CA VAL A 309 4.01 6.56 0.97
C VAL A 309 5.31 6.95 0.26
N GLY A 310 5.58 6.51 -0.96
CA GLY A 310 6.78 6.95 -1.69
C GLY A 310 6.80 8.46 -1.99
N GLU A 311 5.73 8.96 -2.61
CA GLU A 311 5.51 10.38 -2.92
C GLU A 311 4.09 10.81 -2.55
N ASN A 312 3.98 11.87 -1.74
CA ASN A 312 2.71 12.46 -1.36
C ASN A 312 2.57 13.85 -2.00
N SER A 313 1.83 13.89 -3.10
CA SER A 313 1.65 15.06 -3.97
C SER A 313 0.78 16.15 -3.33
N HIS A 314 0.76 17.32 -3.96
CA HIS A 314 -0.12 18.42 -3.57
C HIS A 314 -1.58 17.97 -3.39
N ASN A 315 -2.27 18.54 -2.40
CA ASN A 315 -3.66 18.21 -2.03
C ASN A 315 -3.90 16.75 -1.60
N SER A 316 -2.84 16.02 -1.24
CA SER A 316 -2.93 14.65 -0.74
C SER A 316 -2.55 14.61 0.75
N SER A 317 -3.08 13.65 1.51
CA SER A 317 -2.87 13.57 2.95
C SER A 317 -2.48 12.19 3.46
N VAL A 318 -1.50 12.16 4.38
CA VAL A 318 -1.07 10.98 5.13
C VAL A 318 -1.30 11.24 6.60
N ILE A 319 -2.27 10.55 7.20
CA ILE A 319 -2.84 10.90 8.51
C ILE A 319 -2.90 9.70 9.44
N LYS A 320 -2.42 9.79 10.69
CA LYS A 320 -2.59 8.71 11.69
C LYS A 320 -2.02 7.35 11.26
N ASN A 321 -0.96 7.36 10.45
CA ASN A 321 -0.35 6.10 10.01
C ASN A 321 0.84 5.73 10.89
N SER A 322 1.06 4.43 11.04
CA SER A 322 2.18 3.89 11.80
C SER A 322 3.04 2.94 10.97
N ARG A 323 4.35 2.96 11.23
CA ARG A 323 5.34 2.12 10.56
C ARG A 323 6.31 1.52 11.58
N ASP A 324 6.53 0.21 11.52
CA ASP A 324 7.63 -0.49 12.22
C ASP A 324 8.36 -1.44 11.27
N GLY A 325 9.63 -1.19 10.97
CA GLY A 325 10.41 -2.14 10.16
C GLY A 325 11.63 -1.53 9.50
N TYR A 326 12.17 -2.25 8.52
CA TYR A 326 13.36 -1.82 7.80
C TYR A 326 13.00 -1.05 6.52
N ILE A 327 13.74 0.04 6.29
CA ILE A 327 13.62 0.85 5.07
C ILE A 327 15.02 1.04 4.49
N SER A 328 15.19 0.74 3.21
CA SER A 328 16.46 0.86 2.50
C SER A 328 16.28 1.63 1.20
N GLY A 329 17.22 2.53 0.87
CA GLY A 329 17.27 3.09 -0.47
C GLY A 329 18.36 4.13 -0.73
N ALA A 330 18.39 4.67 -1.95
CA ALA A 330 19.47 5.58 -2.36
C ALA A 330 19.11 7.07 -2.19
N LYS A 331 17.91 7.49 -2.58
CA LYS A 331 17.57 8.93 -2.71
C LYS A 331 16.20 9.32 -2.15
N TRP A 332 16.20 10.27 -1.21
CA TRP A 332 14.99 10.80 -0.56
C TRP A 332 14.22 9.70 0.15
N ILE A 333 14.78 9.27 1.26
CA ILE A 333 14.23 8.18 2.08
C ILE A 333 13.57 8.78 3.31
N GLY A 334 12.28 8.52 3.49
CA GLY A 334 11.48 8.96 4.61
C GLY A 334 10.89 7.79 5.37
N GLY A 335 10.84 7.86 6.69
CA GLY A 335 10.15 6.82 7.46
C GLY A 335 8.64 6.79 7.24
N VAL A 336 8.02 7.95 7.01
CA VAL A 336 6.63 8.02 6.53
C VAL A 336 6.64 8.18 5.02
N VAL A 337 7.31 9.21 4.49
CA VAL A 337 7.27 9.51 3.05
C VAL A 337 8.58 9.98 2.44
N GLY A 338 8.92 9.44 1.27
CA GLY A 338 10.13 9.84 0.54
C GLY A 338 10.11 11.29 0.08
N TRP A 339 9.10 11.66 -0.72
CA TRP A 339 8.90 13.03 -1.22
C TRP A 339 7.54 13.62 -0.81
N GLN A 340 7.58 14.79 -0.18
CA GLN A 340 6.43 15.41 0.48
C GLN A 340 6.06 16.78 -0.10
N GLU A 341 4.81 16.92 -0.55
CA GLU A 341 4.21 18.20 -1.01
C GLU A 341 2.79 18.44 -0.47
N GLY A 342 2.11 17.39 0.01
CA GLY A 342 0.82 17.47 0.69
C GLY A 342 0.91 17.66 2.21
N THR A 343 0.00 17.01 2.95
CA THR A 343 -0.04 17.04 4.42
C THR A 343 0.39 15.71 5.02
N VAL A 344 1.23 15.75 6.06
CA VAL A 344 1.51 14.62 6.96
C VAL A 344 1.13 15.03 8.37
N ARG A 345 0.32 14.22 9.05
CA ARG A 345 0.00 14.48 10.45
C ARG A 345 -0.31 13.23 11.25
N HIS A 346 0.01 13.27 12.54
CA HIS A 346 -0.29 12.20 13.49
C HIS A 346 0.38 10.88 13.12
N CYS A 347 1.51 10.92 12.40
CA CYS A 347 2.20 9.71 11.96
C CYS A 347 3.31 9.32 12.95
N ALA A 348 3.53 8.02 13.11
CA ALA A 348 4.57 7.48 13.98
C ALA A 348 5.42 6.46 13.22
N VAL A 349 6.74 6.58 13.32
CA VAL A 349 7.68 5.66 12.69
C VAL A 349 8.65 5.12 13.73
N THR A 350 8.85 3.82 13.73
CA THR A 350 9.91 3.13 14.48
C THR A 350 10.74 2.26 13.53
N GLY A 351 11.84 1.69 14.03
CA GLY A 351 12.68 0.76 13.28
C GLY A 351 13.97 1.39 12.76
N ARG A 352 14.45 0.92 11.59
CA ARG A 352 15.74 1.31 11.03
C ARG A 352 15.59 1.79 9.59
N ILE A 353 16.23 2.92 9.29
CA ILE A 353 16.34 3.50 7.95
C ILE A 353 17.81 3.47 7.54
N GLU A 354 18.12 2.85 6.41
CA GLU A 354 19.45 2.80 5.83
C GLU A 354 19.46 3.49 4.46
N VAL A 355 20.41 4.41 4.27
CA VAL A 355 20.47 5.23 3.06
C VAL A 355 21.88 5.26 2.49
N ASP A 356 21.99 4.90 1.23
CA ASP A 356 23.30 4.73 0.58
C ASP A 356 23.91 6.05 0.07
N GLU A 357 23.09 6.94 -0.52
CA GLU A 357 23.65 8.02 -1.35
C GLU A 357 23.30 9.46 -0.94
N PHE A 358 22.03 9.80 -0.69
CA PHE A 358 21.62 11.21 -0.70
C PHE A 358 21.06 11.75 0.61
N VAL A 359 19.75 11.58 0.82
CA VAL A 359 19.01 12.34 1.85
C VAL A 359 18.06 11.41 2.58
N ALA A 360 18.09 11.49 3.91
CA ALA A 360 17.28 10.68 4.81
C ALA A 360 16.53 11.57 5.81
N GLY A 361 15.29 11.20 6.14
CA GLY A 361 14.56 11.76 7.27
C GLY A 361 13.62 10.76 7.92
N GLY A 362 13.40 10.87 9.23
CA GLY A 362 12.57 9.89 9.95
C GLY A 362 11.08 10.00 9.63
N ILE A 363 10.58 11.19 9.30
CA ILE A 363 9.23 11.39 8.73
C ILE A 363 9.33 11.55 7.22
N ALA A 364 10.14 12.50 6.74
CA ALA A 364 10.23 12.82 5.33
C ALA A 364 11.68 12.88 4.82
N GLY A 365 11.97 12.20 3.71
CA GLY A 365 13.27 12.33 3.04
C GLY A 365 13.46 13.76 2.52
N LYS A 366 12.53 14.21 1.68
CA LYS A 366 12.45 15.61 1.25
C LYS A 366 11.01 16.11 1.36
N ALA A 367 10.83 17.28 1.95
CA ALA A 367 9.56 18.00 1.96
C ALA A 367 9.67 19.29 1.15
N GLY A 368 9.24 19.25 -0.11
CA GLY A 368 9.35 20.37 -1.06
C GLY A 368 8.38 21.51 -0.79
N SER A 369 7.18 21.17 -0.33
CA SER A 369 6.11 22.08 0.10
C SER A 369 5.19 21.37 1.10
N GLY A 370 4.18 22.07 1.61
CA GLY A 370 3.12 21.47 2.42
C GLY A 370 3.41 21.52 3.92
N THR A 371 2.79 20.61 4.66
CA THR A 371 2.81 20.62 6.14
C THR A 371 3.16 19.25 6.67
N ILE A 372 4.08 19.22 7.63
CA ILE A 372 4.33 18.08 8.51
C ILE A 372 4.06 18.55 9.93
N GLU A 373 3.09 17.93 10.58
CA GLU A 373 2.68 18.31 11.93
C GLU A 373 2.45 17.10 12.82
N GLU A 374 2.58 17.26 14.14
CA GLU A 374 2.13 16.27 15.12
C GLU A 374 2.60 14.85 14.79
N SER A 375 3.87 14.68 14.41
CA SER A 375 4.41 13.38 13.98
C SER A 375 5.69 13.02 14.74
N VAL A 376 5.93 11.71 14.90
CA VAL A 376 7.04 11.17 15.69
C VAL A 376 7.91 10.25 14.85
N ALA A 377 9.22 10.51 14.88
CA ALA A 377 10.23 9.63 14.34
C ALA A 377 11.08 9.05 15.47
N ASP A 378 10.80 7.80 15.82
CA ASP A 378 11.56 6.97 16.76
C ASP A 378 12.32 5.86 16.02
N CYS A 379 13.01 6.25 14.95
CA CYS A 379 13.75 5.33 14.09
C CYS A 379 15.23 5.68 14.05
N ASN A 380 16.09 4.65 14.04
CA ASN A 380 17.52 4.84 13.84
C ASN A 380 17.81 5.03 12.35
N ILE A 381 18.44 6.14 12.00
CA ILE A 381 18.76 6.51 10.63
C ILE A 381 20.27 6.42 10.43
N ASP A 382 20.71 5.50 9.56
CA ASP A 382 22.09 5.40 9.12
C ASP A 382 22.20 5.84 7.66
N CYS A 383 22.70 7.05 7.44
CA CYS A 383 22.81 7.67 6.13
C CYS A 383 24.29 7.77 5.74
N SER A 384 24.72 6.91 4.82
CA SER A 384 25.99 7.05 4.10
C SER A 384 25.98 8.27 3.16
N GLY A 385 24.80 8.87 2.96
CA GLY A 385 24.61 10.06 2.15
C GLY A 385 24.96 11.40 2.81
N ILE A 386 24.65 12.46 2.06
CA ILE A 386 25.10 13.82 2.36
C ILE A 386 24.26 14.48 3.45
N VAL A 387 22.94 14.24 3.52
CA VAL A 387 22.04 14.99 4.41
C VAL A 387 21.14 14.05 5.20
N VAL A 388 21.10 14.21 6.52
CA VAL A 388 20.18 13.48 7.40
C VAL A 388 19.52 14.43 8.39
N GLY A 389 18.22 14.24 8.62
CA GLY A 389 17.47 14.89 9.70
C GLY A 389 16.64 13.87 10.48
N GLY A 390 16.50 14.02 11.80
CA GLY A 390 15.68 13.08 12.57
C GLY A 390 14.21 13.07 12.15
N LEU A 391 13.64 14.23 11.78
CA LEU A 391 12.28 14.34 11.22
C LEU A 391 12.32 14.49 9.69
N VAL A 392 13.06 15.48 9.18
CA VAL A 392 13.07 15.83 7.75
C VAL A 392 14.49 15.94 7.23
N GLY A 393 14.84 15.21 6.17
CA GLY A 393 16.16 15.33 5.56
C GLY A 393 16.37 16.69 4.93
N LYS A 394 15.53 17.06 3.95
CA LYS A 394 15.53 18.38 3.32
C LYS A 394 14.17 19.07 3.37
N LEU A 395 14.13 20.26 3.96
CA LEU A 395 12.94 21.10 4.12
C LEU A 395 12.96 22.26 3.11
N GLY A 396 12.00 22.25 2.19
CA GLY A 396 11.84 23.21 1.10
C GLY A 396 11.21 24.54 1.52
N SER A 397 11.43 25.57 0.70
CA SER A 397 11.06 26.97 0.99
C SER A 397 9.58 27.28 1.25
N ARG A 398 8.65 26.34 1.01
CA ARG A 398 7.20 26.54 1.23
C ARG A 398 6.62 25.44 2.12
N THR A 399 7.44 24.97 3.05
CA THR A 399 7.10 23.86 3.93
C THR A 399 7.04 24.34 5.37
N THR A 400 6.03 23.87 6.09
CA THR A 400 5.93 24.05 7.54
C THR A 400 6.16 22.71 8.24
N LEU A 401 7.01 22.71 9.26
CA LEU A 401 7.25 21.58 10.14
C LEU A 401 6.96 22.02 11.57
N HIS A 402 6.04 21.33 12.25
CA HIS A 402 5.76 21.69 13.63
C HIS A 402 5.21 20.62 14.54
N ASP A 403 5.28 20.90 15.84
CA ASP A 403 4.67 20.06 16.88
C ASP A 403 5.10 18.59 16.73
N SER A 404 6.38 18.33 16.48
CA SER A 404 6.88 17.01 16.06
C SER A 404 8.15 16.61 16.82
N LEU A 405 8.39 15.30 16.94
CA LEU A 405 9.43 14.75 17.82
C LEU A 405 10.36 13.77 17.08
N ALA A 406 11.66 13.96 17.20
CA ALA A 406 12.68 13.00 16.78
C ALA A 406 13.41 12.43 18.00
N THR A 407 13.20 11.14 18.27
CA THR A 407 13.85 10.41 19.38
C THR A 407 14.91 9.43 18.91
N GLY A 408 14.81 8.97 17.66
CA GLY A 408 15.76 8.03 17.07
C GLY A 408 17.13 8.62 16.78
N SER A 409 18.17 7.80 16.80
CA SER A 409 19.54 8.24 16.51
C SER A 409 19.75 8.51 15.01
N VAL A 410 20.55 9.52 14.67
CA VAL A 410 20.89 9.86 13.28
C VAL A 410 22.42 9.88 13.07
N SER A 411 22.89 9.11 12.07
CA SER A 411 24.23 9.22 11.48
C SER A 411 24.19 9.71 10.03
N GLY A 412 25.07 10.64 9.68
CA GLY A 412 25.25 11.14 8.31
C GLY A 412 26.73 11.34 7.92
N GLU A 413 27.09 11.38 6.64
CA GLU A 413 28.48 11.70 6.23
C GLU A 413 28.76 13.21 6.14
N GLY A 414 27.76 14.03 5.80
CA GLY A 414 27.94 15.48 5.59
C GLY A 414 27.21 16.38 6.58
N ILE A 415 25.90 16.52 6.42
CA ILE A 415 25.01 17.39 7.19
C ILE A 415 24.08 16.51 8.02
N ALA A 416 24.06 16.73 9.34
CA ALA A 416 23.17 16.04 10.25
C ALA A 416 22.43 17.04 11.17
N GLY A 417 21.11 16.95 11.24
CA GLY A 417 20.31 17.72 12.18
C GLY A 417 19.42 16.83 13.04
N GLY A 418 19.25 17.16 14.32
CA GLY A 418 18.37 16.38 15.19
C GLY A 418 16.91 16.35 14.73
N CYS A 419 16.40 17.45 14.16
CA CYS A 419 15.08 17.48 13.52
C CYS A 419 15.19 17.60 12.00
N VAL A 420 15.95 18.57 11.50
CA VAL A 420 16.03 18.89 10.07
C VAL A 420 17.47 18.87 9.59
N GLY A 421 17.77 18.12 8.54
CA GLY A 421 19.11 18.11 7.95
C GLY A 421 19.44 19.44 7.28
N GLU A 422 18.78 19.74 6.17
CA GLU A 422 18.90 21.00 5.44
C GLU A 422 17.58 21.76 5.34
N GLY A 423 17.56 23.05 5.73
CA GLY A 423 16.40 23.93 5.60
C GLY A 423 16.59 25.08 4.61
N GLU A 424 15.67 25.25 3.65
CA GLU A 424 15.67 26.37 2.71
C GLU A 424 15.09 27.65 3.31
N ALA A 425 15.38 28.80 2.69
CA ALA A 425 14.79 30.08 3.10
C ALA A 425 13.26 30.05 2.93
N ASN A 426 12.54 30.68 3.86
CA ASN A 426 11.07 30.70 3.96
C ASN A 426 10.41 29.38 4.40
N ALA A 427 11.18 28.32 4.66
CA ALA A 427 10.66 27.19 5.41
C ALA A 427 10.46 27.59 6.89
N GLU A 428 9.42 27.06 7.53
CA GLU A 428 9.10 27.36 8.93
C GLU A 428 9.19 26.10 9.78
N ILE A 429 9.97 26.17 10.86
CA ILE A 429 10.12 25.11 11.86
C ILE A 429 9.68 25.67 13.20
N ARG A 430 8.70 25.05 13.86
CA ARG A 430 8.25 25.51 15.18
C ARG A 430 7.86 24.36 16.09
N ARG A 431 8.20 24.46 17.38
CA ARG A 431 7.79 23.47 18.40
C ARG A 431 8.17 22.04 18.04
N VAL A 432 9.42 21.86 17.64
CA VAL A 432 10.00 20.53 17.45
C VAL A 432 10.97 20.20 18.57
N LEU A 433 11.10 18.91 18.87
CA LEU A 433 12.02 18.39 19.88
C LEU A 433 12.89 17.28 19.28
N ALA A 434 14.20 17.36 19.53
CA ALA A 434 15.16 16.30 19.21
C ALA A 434 15.80 15.75 20.49
N THR A 435 15.71 14.44 20.69
CA THR A 435 16.31 13.73 21.84
C THR A 435 17.21 12.58 21.42
N GLY A 436 17.21 12.20 20.13
CA GLY A 436 18.08 11.17 19.61
C GLY A 436 19.52 11.65 19.38
N ARG A 437 20.48 10.72 19.47
CA ARG A 437 21.90 11.03 19.22
C ARG A 437 22.10 11.56 17.80
N VAL A 438 22.80 12.68 17.65
CA VAL A 438 23.14 13.28 16.34
C VAL A 438 24.64 13.18 16.10
N ARG A 439 25.04 12.55 15.00
CA ARG A 439 26.46 12.45 14.64
C ARG A 439 26.69 12.51 13.14
N THR A 440 27.84 13.02 12.75
CA THR A 440 28.42 12.73 11.44
C THR A 440 29.57 11.74 11.59
N PHE A 441 29.97 11.05 10.52
CA PHE A 441 31.05 10.04 10.54
C PHE A 441 32.48 10.57 10.82
N GLY A 442 32.62 11.73 11.46
CA GLY A 442 33.91 12.38 11.75
C GLY A 442 34.76 11.73 12.86
N ASP A 443 34.24 10.79 13.65
CA ASP A 443 35.02 10.20 14.75
C ASP A 443 35.90 9.01 14.29
N GLU A 444 37.17 9.36 14.03
CA GLU A 444 38.42 8.63 14.38
C GLU A 444 39.40 8.21 13.26
N SER A 445 39.01 8.11 11.97
CA SER A 445 39.98 7.68 10.91
C SER A 445 40.52 8.82 10.03
N VAL A 446 41.79 8.69 9.59
CA VAL A 446 42.49 9.71 8.77
C VAL A 446 41.84 9.91 7.39
N ALA A 447 41.32 8.85 6.78
CA ALA A 447 40.58 8.93 5.52
C ALA A 447 39.29 9.75 5.66
N LYS A 448 38.61 9.64 6.81
CA LYS A 448 37.36 10.34 7.10
C LYS A 448 37.55 11.83 7.38
N ARG A 449 38.66 12.23 8.02
CA ARG A 449 39.06 13.65 8.12
C ARG A 449 39.33 14.31 6.75
N LEU A 450 39.73 13.54 5.74
CA LEU A 450 39.88 14.06 4.38
C LEU A 450 38.51 14.29 3.71
N VAL A 451 37.59 13.34 3.85
CA VAL A 451 36.20 13.46 3.34
C VAL A 451 35.50 14.65 4.00
N GLU A 452 35.57 14.76 5.33
CA GLU A 452 35.02 15.90 6.08
C GLU A 452 35.58 17.24 5.58
N ARG A 453 36.89 17.32 5.33
CA ARG A 453 37.54 18.54 4.83
C ARG A 453 37.12 18.85 3.38
N ILE A 454 36.89 17.84 2.55
CA ILE A 454 36.34 18.00 1.20
C ILE A 454 34.90 18.51 1.29
N LEU A 455 34.05 17.87 2.09
CA LEU A 455 32.66 18.26 2.28
C LEU A 455 32.56 19.69 2.83
N THR A 456 33.41 20.07 3.79
CA THR A 456 33.48 21.43 4.32
C THR A 456 33.84 22.45 3.24
N VAL A 457 34.84 22.18 2.41
CA VAL A 457 35.23 23.06 1.29
C VAL A 457 34.11 23.17 0.24
N LEU A 458 33.36 22.10 0.02
CA LEU A 458 32.20 22.06 -0.87
C LEU A 458 30.92 22.65 -0.21
N GLY A 459 30.98 23.04 1.06
CA GLY A 459 29.87 23.58 1.82
C GLY A 459 28.86 22.54 2.33
N TYR A 460 29.17 21.24 2.31
CA TYR A 460 28.35 20.13 2.79
C TYR A 460 28.75 19.64 4.20
N SER A 461 29.10 20.57 5.10
CA SER A 461 29.38 20.29 6.51
C SER A 461 28.40 21.05 7.40
N GLY A 462 27.75 20.37 8.36
CA GLY A 462 26.91 21.03 9.36
C GLY A 462 26.26 20.03 10.31
N VAL A 463 26.50 20.17 11.62
CA VAL A 463 25.86 19.36 12.66
C VAL A 463 25.13 20.30 13.61
N GLY A 464 23.86 20.00 13.91
CA GLY A 464 23.06 20.84 14.81
C GLY A 464 21.97 20.10 15.56
N GLY A 465 21.62 20.62 16.74
CA GLY A 465 20.61 20.02 17.63
C GLY A 465 19.20 20.00 17.01
N VAL A 466 18.78 21.07 16.33
CA VAL A 466 17.51 21.11 15.57
C VAL A 466 17.78 21.06 14.06
N VAL A 467 18.56 22.00 13.53
CA VAL A 467 18.87 22.11 12.09
C VAL A 467 20.36 21.90 11.85
N GLY A 468 20.72 21.00 10.93
CA GLY A 468 22.12 20.76 10.56
C GLY A 468 22.73 21.90 9.74
N LYS A 469 21.99 22.38 8.73
CA LYS A 469 22.37 23.54 7.90
C LYS A 469 21.13 24.21 7.31
N GLY A 470 21.13 25.52 7.13
CA GLY A 470 20.06 26.16 6.36
C GLY A 470 19.79 27.62 6.67
N ARG A 471 18.74 28.13 6.03
CA ARG A 471 18.17 29.48 6.24
C ARG A 471 16.68 29.43 6.60
N ALA A 472 16.19 28.26 7.01
CA ALA A 472 14.82 28.11 7.52
C ALA A 472 14.62 28.97 8.77
N THR A 473 13.41 29.50 8.94
CA THR A 473 13.00 30.19 10.15
C THR A 473 12.71 29.13 11.21
N VAL A 474 13.42 29.20 12.34
CA VAL A 474 13.19 28.31 13.48
C VAL A 474 12.65 29.13 14.63
N ALA A 475 11.59 28.64 15.28
CA ALA A 475 11.00 29.23 16.47
C ALA A 475 10.67 28.14 17.50
N ASP A 476 10.76 28.47 18.79
CA ASP A 476 10.24 27.64 19.88
C ASP A 476 10.62 26.16 19.80
N SER A 477 11.85 25.86 19.40
CA SER A 477 12.31 24.50 19.11
C SER A 477 13.50 24.12 19.97
N TYR A 478 13.59 22.84 20.34
CA TYR A 478 14.44 22.40 21.43
C TYR A 478 15.18 21.11 21.08
N TRP A 479 16.31 20.89 21.75
CA TRP A 479 17.02 19.63 21.72
C TRP A 479 17.66 19.33 23.07
N ASP A 480 17.86 18.05 23.34
CA ASP A 480 18.57 17.58 24.53
C ASP A 480 20.08 17.59 24.30
N THR A 481 20.82 18.42 25.02
CA THR A 481 22.28 18.54 24.85
C THR A 481 23.07 17.29 25.26
N GLU A 482 22.53 16.48 26.17
CA GLU A 482 23.19 15.32 26.76
C GLU A 482 22.99 14.08 25.88
N THR A 483 21.78 13.86 25.36
CA THR A 483 21.49 12.71 24.50
C THR A 483 21.83 12.95 23.04
N THR A 484 21.58 14.16 22.51
CA THR A 484 21.97 14.49 21.12
C THR A 484 23.49 14.65 20.96
N ASN A 485 24.20 14.87 22.06
CA ASN A 485 25.62 15.23 22.12
C ASN A 485 25.95 16.53 21.36
N GLN A 486 25.02 17.49 21.35
CA GLN A 486 25.18 18.79 20.71
C GLN A 486 25.32 19.90 21.75
N SER A 487 26.14 20.93 21.47
CA SER A 487 26.31 22.08 22.37
C SER A 487 24.99 22.79 22.63
N SER A 488 24.87 23.49 23.76
CA SER A 488 23.74 24.38 24.04
C SER A 488 23.73 25.64 23.16
N ASP A 489 24.88 25.98 22.56
CA ASP A 489 25.06 27.17 21.73
C ASP A 489 24.37 26.97 20.38
N SER A 490 23.27 27.70 20.18
CA SER A 490 22.57 27.76 18.90
C SER A 490 23.11 28.90 18.04
N ILE A 491 23.35 28.67 16.76
CA ILE A 491 23.49 29.75 15.78
C ILE A 491 22.14 30.39 15.42
N LEU A 492 21.02 29.80 15.88
CA LEU A 492 19.65 30.26 15.65
C LEU A 492 19.05 30.77 16.98
N PRO A 493 18.74 32.07 17.12
CA PRO A 493 18.32 32.67 18.40
C PRO A 493 17.07 32.07 19.05
N ALA A 494 16.21 31.43 18.25
CA ALA A 494 14.92 30.90 18.68
C ALA A 494 14.88 29.35 18.70
N ALA A 495 16.05 28.69 18.63
CA ALA A 495 16.21 27.29 19.01
C ALA A 495 17.10 27.18 20.25
N ARG A 496 16.78 26.29 21.21
CA ARG A 496 17.47 26.21 22.50
C ARG A 496 17.86 24.77 22.88
N GLY A 497 19.14 24.57 23.19
CA GLY A 497 19.62 23.33 23.81
C GLY A 497 19.39 23.34 25.31
N LEU A 498 18.74 22.29 25.82
CA LEU A 498 18.46 22.11 27.25
C LEU A 498 19.02 20.76 27.71
N ARG A 499 19.30 20.62 29.01
CA ARG A 499 19.68 19.34 29.61
C ARG A 499 18.45 18.45 29.78
N THR A 500 18.66 17.13 29.91
CA THR A 500 17.60 16.13 30.04
C THR A 500 16.64 16.44 31.18
N GLU A 501 17.16 16.85 32.34
CA GLU A 501 16.35 17.19 33.53
C GLU A 501 15.32 18.31 33.30
N ARG A 502 15.50 19.17 32.28
CA ARG A 502 14.58 20.26 31.93
C ARG A 502 13.59 19.89 30.84
N LEU A 503 13.84 18.79 30.14
CA LEU A 503 13.05 18.34 28.99
C LEU A 503 12.11 17.18 29.35
N GLN A 504 12.21 16.62 30.55
CA GLN A 504 11.42 15.48 31.01
C GLN A 504 10.51 15.85 32.18
N GLY A 505 9.44 15.08 32.38
CA GLY A 505 8.52 15.25 33.51
C GLY A 505 7.91 16.65 33.63
N ASP A 506 7.53 17.03 34.86
CA ASP A 506 6.98 18.35 35.18
C ASP A 506 7.85 19.55 34.73
N PRO A 507 9.21 19.52 34.87
CA PRO A 507 10.06 20.61 34.40
C PRO A 507 9.87 20.97 32.92
N ALA A 508 9.45 20.02 32.08
CA ALA A 508 9.20 20.26 30.68
C ALA A 508 8.13 21.35 30.45
N GLN A 509 7.09 21.43 31.31
CA GLN A 509 6.05 22.46 31.18
C GLN A 509 6.57 23.88 31.39
N GLU A 510 7.54 24.03 32.30
CA GLU A 510 8.15 25.33 32.60
C GLU A 510 9.15 25.76 31.52
N HIS A 511 9.89 24.80 30.95
CA HIS A 511 10.99 25.07 30.04
C HIS A 511 10.61 25.02 28.56
N LEU A 512 9.53 24.32 28.22
CA LEU A 512 8.94 24.25 26.88
C LEU A 512 7.64 25.07 26.82
N SER A 513 7.62 26.26 27.42
CA SER A 513 6.40 27.06 27.62
C SER A 513 5.64 27.46 26.34
N ALA A 514 6.24 27.26 25.17
CA ALA A 514 5.59 27.48 23.87
C ALA A 514 4.80 26.25 23.39
N PHE A 515 5.01 25.07 23.98
CA PHE A 515 4.27 23.85 23.69
C PHE A 515 2.91 23.93 24.39
N ASP A 516 1.86 23.54 23.67
CA ASP A 516 0.51 23.45 24.24
C ASP A 516 0.36 22.10 24.96
N PHE A 517 0.54 22.12 26.28
CA PHE A 517 0.37 20.94 27.13
C PHE A 517 -1.09 20.60 27.47
N ASP A 518 -2.04 21.47 27.09
CA ASP A 518 -3.46 21.23 27.29
C ASP A 518 -4.05 20.41 26.12
N GLN A 519 -3.64 20.69 24.89
CA GLN A 519 -4.24 20.10 23.67
C GLN A 519 -3.30 19.22 22.85
N THR A 520 -2.02 19.58 22.68
CA THR A 520 -1.13 18.90 21.73
C THR A 520 -0.15 17.95 22.41
N TRP A 521 0.47 18.39 23.51
CA TRP A 521 1.54 17.67 24.20
C TRP A 521 1.06 17.16 25.56
N ARG A 522 1.64 16.06 26.04
CA ARG A 522 1.51 15.57 27.42
C ARG A 522 2.90 15.33 28.00
N THR A 523 3.10 15.69 29.26
CA THR A 523 4.31 15.33 30.02
C THR A 523 4.22 13.88 30.49
N ASN A 524 5.37 13.25 30.64
CA ASN A 524 5.50 11.87 31.13
C ASN A 524 6.50 11.86 32.28
N ASP A 525 6.18 11.17 33.38
CA ASP A 525 7.05 11.13 34.55
C ASP A 525 8.37 10.42 34.21
N GLY A 526 9.48 11.16 34.32
CA GLY A 526 10.82 10.63 34.01
C GLY A 526 11.11 10.42 32.53
N ASP A 527 10.24 10.90 31.63
CA ASP A 527 10.41 10.79 30.19
C ASP A 527 10.04 12.10 29.46
N TYR A 528 10.38 12.19 28.17
CA TYR A 528 10.12 13.36 27.34
C TYR A 528 8.62 13.51 27.04
N PRO A 529 8.15 14.74 26.75
CA PRO A 529 6.80 14.98 26.28
C PRO A 529 6.47 14.16 25.04
N THR A 530 5.24 13.65 25.01
CA THR A 530 4.68 12.94 23.85
C THR A 530 3.47 13.67 23.31
N LEU A 531 3.09 13.38 22.07
CA LEU A 531 1.90 13.95 21.44
C LEU A 531 0.64 13.25 21.94
N ARG A 532 -0.39 14.03 22.25
CA ARG A 532 -1.72 13.54 22.65
C ARG A 532 -2.47 12.87 21.50
N SER A 533 -2.14 13.23 20.26
CA SER A 533 -2.71 12.64 19.05
C SER A 533 -2.25 11.21 18.77
N LEU A 534 -1.24 10.72 19.49
CA LEU A 534 -0.72 9.36 19.39
C LEU A 534 -1.06 8.52 20.64
N PRO A 535 -1.22 7.18 20.50
CA PRO A 535 -1.47 6.28 21.61
C PRO A 535 -0.41 6.42 22.72
N THR A 536 -0.79 6.17 23.98
CA THR A 536 0.19 5.96 25.06
C THR A 536 0.78 4.57 24.92
N THR A 537 2.10 4.44 25.08
CA THR A 537 2.79 3.14 25.18
C THR A 537 2.37 2.34 26.43
N ASP A 538 1.60 2.94 27.35
CA ASP A 538 0.94 2.29 28.48
C ASP A 538 -0.43 1.69 28.10
N THR A 539 -0.45 0.74 27.16
CA THR A 539 -1.53 -0.26 27.13
C THR A 539 -0.99 -1.53 27.77
N ASP A 540 -1.25 -1.68 29.07
CA ASP A 540 -1.25 -2.99 29.73
C ASP A 540 -2.17 -3.90 28.91
N TYR A 541 -1.59 -4.80 28.13
CA TYR A 541 -2.28 -5.98 27.60
C TYR A 541 -2.49 -6.97 28.76
N SER A 542 -3.35 -6.59 29.70
CA SER A 542 -3.99 -7.49 30.63
C SER A 542 -5.49 -7.18 30.58
N ASP A 543 -6.24 -8.12 30.02
CA ASP A 543 -7.70 -8.18 29.90
C ASP A 543 -8.29 -7.73 28.53
N ASN A 544 -8.23 -8.65 27.56
CA ASN A 544 -9.43 -9.22 26.93
C ASN A 544 -9.10 -10.55 26.24
#